data_AF-A0A7N0UPA5-F1
#
_entry.id   AF-A0A7N0UPA5-F1
#
_cell.length_a   1.000
_cell.length_b   1.000
_cell.length_c   1.000
_cell.angle_alpha   90.00
_cell.angle_beta   90.00
_cell.angle_gamma   90.00
#
_symmetry.space_group_name_H-M   'P 1'
#
loop_
_entity.id
_entity.type
_entity.pdbx_description
1 polymer ?
#
loop_
_entity_poly.entity_id
_entity_poly.type
_entity_poly.pdbx_seq_one_letter_code
_entity_poly.pdbx_strand_id
1 'polypeptide(L)'
;MGSVHVKDVALAHLLVYENKSASGRHLCVEAITHYGDFAAKVAELYPEYKVPRLPKDTQPGLLRADCGSSKLMELGMKFIPMEQIIRDSIESLRGKGHIS
;
A
#
# COMPACT_ATOMS: atom_id res chain seq x y z
N MET A 1 -8.69 -3.44 -2.70
CA MET A 1 -7.73 -3.45 -1.57
C MET A 1 -7.09 -2.07 -1.45
N GLY A 2 -6.94 -1.53 -0.23
CA GLY A 2 -6.12 -0.33 0.00
C GLY A 2 -4.79 -0.73 0.64
N SER A 3 -3.67 -0.35 0.02
CA SER A 3 -2.33 -0.65 0.53
C SER A 3 -1.66 0.62 1.06
N VAL A 4 -0.79 0.46 2.07
CA VAL A 4 0.04 1.55 2.59
C VAL A 4 1.29 0.98 3.22
N HIS A 5 2.41 1.70 3.12
CA HIS A 5 3.64 1.30 3.77
C HIS A 5 3.58 1.53 5.29
N VAL A 6 4.19 0.66 6.10
CA VAL A 6 4.18 0.83 7.57
C VAL A 6 4.86 2.13 8.03
N LYS A 7 5.91 2.58 7.32
CA LYS A 7 6.57 3.87 7.60
C LYS A 7 5.65 5.06 7.31
N ASP A 8 4.81 4.95 6.30
CA ASP A 8 3.83 5.99 5.95
C ASP A 8 2.77 6.10 7.04
N VAL A 9 2.28 4.99 7.58
CA VAL A 9 1.35 5.01 8.72
C VAL A 9 1.99 5.67 9.95
N ALA A 10 3.25 5.34 10.26
CA ALA A 10 3.97 5.95 11.36
C ALA A 10 4.15 7.48 11.15
N LEU A 11 4.54 7.90 9.95
CA LEU A 11 4.68 9.31 9.61
C LEU A 11 3.33 10.04 9.67
N ALA A 12 2.25 9.43 9.17
CA ALA A 12 0.91 9.99 9.23
C ALA A 12 0.49 10.28 10.67
N HIS A 13 0.78 9.36 11.60
CA HIS A 13 0.54 9.57 13.03
C HIS A 13 1.30 10.76 13.59
N LEU A 14 2.57 10.94 13.23
CA LEU A 14 3.36 12.11 13.65
C LEU A 14 2.76 13.41 13.07
N LEU A 15 2.48 13.43 11.77
CA LEU A 15 1.94 14.60 11.08
C LEU A 15 0.62 15.09 11.67
N VAL A 16 -0.32 14.17 11.94
CA VAL A 16 -1.63 14.56 12.51
C VAL A 16 -1.54 14.93 13.98
N TYR A 17 -0.53 14.45 14.71
CA TYR A 17 -0.30 14.82 16.09
C TYR A 17 0.35 16.21 16.22
N GLU A 18 1.35 16.50 15.39
CA GLU A 18 2.11 17.75 15.44
C GLU A 18 1.36 18.93 14.81
N ASN A 19 0.53 18.67 13.80
CA ASN A 19 -0.21 19.73 13.14
C ASN A 19 -1.49 20.09 13.90
N LYS A 20 -1.48 21.27 14.54
CA LYS A 20 -2.60 21.79 15.35
C LYS A 20 -3.91 22.00 14.58
N SER A 21 -3.87 22.10 13.24
CA SER A 21 -5.09 22.23 12.43
C SER A 21 -5.67 20.88 12.01
N ALA A 22 -4.94 19.78 12.21
CA ALA A 22 -5.42 18.44 11.90
C ALA A 22 -6.60 18.08 12.79
N SER A 23 -7.68 17.62 12.19
CA SER A 23 -8.90 17.25 12.91
C SER A 23 -9.67 16.14 12.21
N GLY A 24 -10.47 15.40 12.98
CA GLY A 24 -11.29 14.31 12.47
C GLY A 24 -10.47 13.14 11.92
N ARG A 25 -11.05 12.42 10.97
CA ARG A 25 -10.46 11.19 10.40
C ARG A 25 -9.53 11.51 9.24
N HIS A 26 -8.48 10.70 9.08
CA HIS A 26 -7.53 10.74 7.98
C HIS A 26 -7.41 9.34 7.39
N LEU A 27 -7.87 9.16 6.15
CA LEU A 27 -7.64 7.91 5.43
C LEU A 27 -6.15 7.83 5.09
N CYS A 28 -5.53 6.68 5.36
CA CYS A 28 -4.09 6.46 5.16
C CYS A 28 -3.89 5.25 4.25
N VAL A 29 -4.01 5.50 2.96
CA VAL A 29 -3.87 4.57 1.85
C VAL A 29 -3.11 5.23 0.70
N GLU A 30 -2.16 4.52 0.10
CA GLU A 30 -1.44 5.01 -1.08
C GLU A 30 -2.36 4.95 -2.32
N ALA A 31 -2.87 3.76 -2.64
CA ALA A 31 -3.84 3.55 -3.72
C ALA A 31 -4.86 2.47 -3.38
N ILE A 32 -6.02 2.52 -4.06
CA ILE A 32 -7.04 1.47 -4.07
C ILE A 32 -6.87 0.67 -5.36
N THR A 33 -6.45 -0.59 -5.23
CA THR A 33 -6.24 -1.51 -6.36
C THR A 33 -7.04 -2.79 -6.18
N HIS A 34 -7.23 -3.57 -7.25
CA HIS A 34 -7.81 -4.90 -7.10
C HIS A 34 -6.78 -5.85 -6.50
N TYR A 35 -7.26 -6.86 -5.76
CA TYR A 35 -6.37 -7.89 -5.23
C TYR A 35 -5.64 -8.65 -6.36
N GLY A 36 -6.30 -8.85 -7.51
CA GLY A 36 -5.66 -9.41 -8.71
C GLY A 36 -4.51 -8.56 -9.25
N ASP A 37 -4.61 -7.23 -9.19
CA ASP A 37 -3.52 -6.33 -9.64
C ASP A 37 -2.31 -6.45 -8.70
N PHE A 38 -2.56 -6.49 -7.39
CA PHE A 38 -1.52 -6.72 -6.38
C PHE A 38 -0.81 -8.06 -6.62
N ALA A 39 -1.56 -9.15 -6.75
CA ALA A 39 -1.00 -10.49 -6.99
C ALA A 39 -0.19 -10.53 -8.30
N ALA A 40 -0.70 -9.90 -9.37
CA ALA A 40 0.01 -9.80 -10.63
C ALA A 40 1.33 -9.02 -10.49
N LYS A 41 1.34 -7.92 -9.73
CA LYS A 41 2.57 -7.15 -9.47
C LYS A 41 3.58 -7.95 -8.65
N VAL A 42 3.16 -8.73 -7.65
CA VAL A 42 4.09 -9.63 -6.92
C VAL A 42 4.70 -10.66 -7.88
N ALA A 43 3.88 -11.28 -8.74
CA ALA A 43 4.34 -12.29 -9.71
C ALA A 43 5.30 -11.70 -10.77
N GLU A 44 5.10 -10.44 -11.16
CA GLU A 44 5.99 -9.70 -12.07
C GLU A 44 7.35 -9.42 -11.42
N LEU A 45 7.35 -8.97 -10.17
CA LEU A 45 8.57 -8.60 -9.44
C LEU A 45 9.39 -9.80 -8.98
N TYR A 46 8.73 -10.93 -8.68
CA TYR A 46 9.34 -12.12 -8.12
C TYR A 46 8.80 -13.40 -8.81
N PRO A 47 9.17 -13.64 -10.08
CA PRO A 47 8.65 -14.76 -10.88
C PRO A 47 9.05 -16.14 -10.33
N GLU A 48 10.02 -16.22 -9.43
CA GLU A 48 10.42 -17.43 -8.72
C GLU A 48 9.33 -17.97 -7.77
N TYR A 49 8.43 -17.11 -7.29
CA TYR A 49 7.33 -17.51 -6.42
C TYR A 49 6.11 -17.98 -7.21
N LYS A 50 5.48 -19.05 -6.73
CA LYS A 50 4.23 -19.59 -7.29
C LYS A 50 3.02 -18.76 -6.86
N VAL A 51 2.96 -17.51 -7.30
CA VAL A 51 1.85 -16.60 -7.02
C VAL A 51 0.63 -16.98 -7.87
N PRO A 52 -0.56 -17.20 -7.27
CA PRO A 52 -1.77 -17.51 -8.02
C PRO A 52 -2.14 -16.40 -9.02
N ARG A 53 -2.55 -16.79 -10.23
CA ARG A 53 -3.17 -15.86 -11.18
C ARG A 53 -4.65 -15.74 -10.87
N LEU A 54 -5.09 -14.51 -10.63
CA LEU A 54 -6.47 -14.22 -10.29
C LEU A 54 -7.18 -13.54 -11.47
N PRO A 55 -8.52 -13.63 -11.56
CA PRO A 55 -9.28 -12.86 -12.51
C PRO A 55 -9.01 -11.36 -12.36
N LYS A 56 -9.08 -10.59 -13.45
CA LYS A 56 -8.87 -9.13 -13.43
C LYS A 56 -9.85 -8.39 -12.52
N ASP A 57 -11.05 -8.93 -12.38
CA ASP A 57 -12.11 -8.38 -11.54
C ASP A 57 -12.35 -9.32 -10.35
N THR A 58 -11.41 -9.29 -9.40
CA THR A 58 -11.57 -10.02 -8.13
C THR A 58 -12.65 -9.41 -7.23
N GLN A 59 -13.00 -8.14 -7.49
CA GLN A 59 -13.84 -7.33 -6.59
C GLN A 59 -14.84 -6.51 -7.44
N PRO A 60 -15.93 -7.12 -7.92
CA PRO A 60 -16.89 -6.47 -8.80
C PRO A 60 -17.39 -5.14 -8.22
N GLY A 61 -17.30 -4.08 -9.02
CA GLY A 61 -17.73 -2.73 -8.62
C GLY A 61 -16.69 -1.93 -7.82
N LEU A 62 -15.53 -2.50 -7.47
CA LEU A 62 -14.46 -1.73 -6.84
C LEU A 62 -13.77 -0.84 -7.89
N LEU A 63 -13.90 0.47 -7.72
CA LEU A 63 -13.16 1.43 -8.52
C LEU A 63 -11.69 1.45 -8.10
N ARG A 64 -10.80 1.50 -9.09
CA ARG A 64 -9.39 1.83 -8.88
C ARG A 64 -9.31 3.32 -8.63
N ALA A 65 -8.59 3.72 -7.59
CA ALA A 65 -8.43 5.11 -7.24
C ALA A 65 -7.01 5.35 -6.77
N ASP A 66 -6.33 6.24 -7.48
CA ASP A 66 -5.09 6.83 -7.03
C ASP A 66 -5.46 7.91 -6.01
N CYS A 67 -4.77 7.95 -4.85
CA CYS A 67 -4.87 9.05 -3.89
C CYS A 67 -6.19 9.16 -3.10
N GLY A 68 -6.60 8.11 -2.38
CA GLY A 68 -7.70 8.18 -1.41
C GLY A 68 -7.41 9.06 -0.17
N SER A 69 -6.15 9.48 0.03
CA SER A 69 -5.64 10.09 1.27
C SER A 69 -5.40 11.60 1.17
N SER A 70 -6.30 12.33 0.49
CA SER A 70 -6.14 13.76 0.18
C SER A 70 -5.73 14.61 1.40
N LYS A 71 -6.39 14.43 2.56
CA LYS A 71 -6.06 15.18 3.79
C LYS A 71 -4.61 14.97 4.26
N LEU A 72 -4.07 13.77 4.13
CA LEU A 72 -2.67 13.52 4.52
C LEU A 72 -1.71 14.11 3.49
N MET A 73 -2.08 14.08 2.20
CA MET A 73 -1.30 14.72 1.13
C MET A 73 -1.26 16.24 1.28
N GLU A 74 -2.36 16.86 1.71
CA GLU A 74 -2.43 18.29 2.06
C GLU A 74 -1.53 18.65 3.25
N LEU A 75 -1.26 17.69 4.15
CA LEU A 75 -0.28 17.82 5.23
C LEU A 75 1.18 17.60 4.76
N GLY A 76 1.41 17.48 3.45
CA GLY A 76 2.74 17.32 2.85
C GLY A 76 3.22 15.88 2.73
N MET A 77 2.37 14.90 3.06
CA MET A 77 2.74 13.49 2.98
C MET A 77 2.87 13.02 1.52
N LYS A 78 3.94 12.25 1.25
CA LYS A 78 4.15 11.54 -0.01
C LYS A 78 4.20 10.06 0.29
N PHE A 79 3.30 9.29 -0.30
CA PHE A 79 3.21 7.86 -0.06
C PHE A 79 4.28 7.09 -0.82
N ILE A 80 4.78 6.03 -0.18
CA ILE A 80 5.68 5.05 -0.78
C ILE A 80 4.86 4.17 -1.74
N PRO A 81 5.28 4.03 -3.01
CA PRO A 81 4.48 3.33 -4.02
C PRO A 81 4.38 1.83 -3.74
N MET A 82 3.31 1.22 -4.23
CA MET A 82 3.02 -0.21 -4.05
C MET A 82 4.18 -1.15 -4.39
N GLU A 83 4.95 -0.86 -5.45
CA GLU A 83 6.12 -1.64 -5.81
C GLU A 83 7.14 -1.71 -4.67
N GLN A 84 7.45 -0.58 -4.04
CA GLN A 84 8.39 -0.54 -2.91
C GLN A 84 7.81 -1.23 -1.67
N ILE A 85 6.49 -1.10 -1.43
CA ILE A 85 5.81 -1.83 -0.35
C ILE A 85 6.00 -3.34 -0.51
N ILE A 86 5.84 -3.86 -1.73
CA ILE A 86 6.04 -5.28 -2.03
C ILE A 86 7.51 -5.66 -1.83
N ARG A 87 8.46 -4.86 -2.34
CA ARG A 87 9.89 -5.14 -2.23
C ARG A 87 10.37 -5.22 -0.77
N ASP A 88 10.07 -4.20 0.02
CA ASP A 88 10.45 -4.14 1.45
C ASP A 88 9.82 -5.31 2.23
N SER A 89 8.58 -5.71 1.88
CA SER A 89 7.90 -6.84 2.51
C SER A 89 8.59 -8.17 2.19
N ILE A 90 8.93 -8.43 0.92
CA ILE A 90 9.61 -9.67 0.50
C ILE A 90 11.01 -9.75 1.10
N GLU A 91 11.76 -8.65 1.10
CA GLU A 91 13.10 -8.58 1.72
C GLU A 91 13.03 -8.87 3.23
N SER A 92 12.05 -8.29 3.93
CA SER A 92 11.82 -8.53 5.36
C SER A 92 11.45 -9.99 5.65
N LEU A 93 10.59 -10.59 4.82
CA LEU A 93 10.19 -12.00 4.95
C LEU A 93 11.37 -12.96 4.69
N ARG A 94 12.19 -12.69 3.67
CA ARG A 94 13.42 -13.45 3.37
C ARG A 94 14.44 -13.34 4.50
N GLY A 95 14.72 -12.11 4.95
CA GLY A 95 15.69 -11.85 6.03
C GLY A 95 15.31 -12.52 7.36
N LYS A 96 14.02 -12.82 7.57
CA LYS A 96 13.50 -13.55 8.74
C LYS A 96 13.32 -15.05 8.50
N GLY A 97 13.64 -15.56 7.31
CA GLY A 97 13.52 -16.97 6.96
C GLY A 97 12.08 -17.47 6.83
N HIS A 98 11.11 -16.59 6.59
CA HIS A 98 9.70 -16.99 6.38
C HIS A 98 9.43 -17.47 4.95
N ILE A 99 10.22 -16.99 4.00
CA ILE A 99 10.20 -17.38 2.59
C ILE A 99 11.64 -17.50 2.08
N SER A 100 11.83 -18.32 1.05
CA SER A 100 13.11 -18.55 0.37
C SER A 100 13.13 -17.88 -0.99
#